data_AF-A0A914HM03-F1
#
_entry.id   AF-A0A914HM03-F1
#
_cell.length_a   1.000
_cell.length_b   1.000
_cell.length_c   1.000
_cell.angle_alpha   90.00
_cell.angle_beta   90.00
_cell.angle_gamma   90.00
#
_symmetry.space_group_name_H-M   'P 1'
#
loop_
_entity.id
_entity.type
_entity.pdbx_description
1 polymer ?
#
loop_
_entity_poly.entity_id
_entity_poly.type
_entity_poly.pdbx_seq_one_letter_code
_entity_poly.pdbx_strand_id
1 'polypeptide(L)'
;MSHQSGHNETHEPKPAQTSFFLWMNENRDNFYRPGMSQVDVAEAAGSEWRRMPESEKAKWAQKSADDKERYARELIEQKDRQRENDE
;
A
#
# COMPACT_ATOMS: atom_id res chain seq x y z
N MET A 1 2.64 -13.99 -18.46
CA MET A 1 1.35 -13.71 -17.80
C MET A 1 1.60 -12.65 -16.73
N SER A 2 1.83 -11.40 -17.17
CA SER A 2 1.82 -10.25 -16.27
C SER A 2 0.40 -9.71 -16.34
N HIS A 3 -0.44 -10.06 -15.37
CA HIS A 3 -1.75 -9.42 -15.25
C HIS A 3 -1.48 -7.99 -14.79
N GLN A 4 -1.31 -7.12 -15.78
CA GLN A 4 -1.38 -5.68 -15.65
C GLN A 4 -2.78 -5.40 -15.09
N SER A 5 -2.88 -5.18 -13.77
CA SER A 5 -4.12 -4.70 -13.17
C SER A 5 -4.46 -3.38 -13.85
N GLY A 6 -5.49 -3.42 -14.71
CA GLY A 6 -6.15 -2.23 -15.23
C GLY A 6 -6.79 -1.49 -14.06
N HIS A 7 -6.02 -0.61 -13.43
CA HIS A 7 -6.61 0.43 -12.63
C HIS A 7 -7.17 1.44 -13.61
N ASN A 8 -8.50 1.39 -13.74
CA ASN A 8 -9.32 2.53 -14.13
C ASN A 8 -8.61 3.82 -13.67
N GLU A 9 -8.30 4.72 -14.61
CA GLU A 9 -7.82 6.07 -14.32
C GLU A 9 -8.95 6.87 -13.68
N THR A 10 -9.42 6.40 -12.52
CA THR A 10 -10.17 7.23 -11.61
C THR A 10 -9.17 8.27 -11.14
N HIS A 11 -9.45 9.56 -11.39
CA HIS A 11 -8.67 10.68 -10.86
C HIS A 11 -8.65 10.77 -9.32
N GLU A 12 -9.14 9.73 -8.64
CA GLU A 12 -9.11 9.57 -7.21
C GLU A 12 -7.72 9.12 -6.75
N PRO A 13 -7.16 9.78 -5.73
CA PRO A 13 -5.87 9.41 -5.20
C PRO A 13 -5.90 8.00 -4.63
N LYS A 14 -4.80 7.27 -4.82
CA LYS A 14 -4.68 5.92 -4.27
C LYS A 14 -4.72 5.99 -2.75
N PRO A 15 -5.58 5.21 -2.07
CA PRO A 15 -5.72 5.25 -0.64
C PRO A 15 -4.38 4.98 0.06
N ALA A 16 -4.17 5.65 1.19
CA ALA A 16 -2.99 5.44 2.00
C ALA A 16 -2.86 3.98 2.43
N GLN A 17 -1.67 3.41 2.25
CA GLN A 17 -1.33 2.05 2.61
C GLN A 17 -0.93 1.97 4.09
N THR A 18 -1.27 0.84 4.72
CA THR A 18 -0.85 0.58 6.10
C THR A 18 0.62 0.17 6.16
N SER A 19 1.23 0.28 7.33
CA SER A 19 2.61 -0.14 7.58
C SER A 19 2.85 -1.60 7.18
N PHE A 20 1.88 -2.48 7.45
CA PHE A 20 1.92 -3.89 7.04
C PHE A 20 1.90 -4.05 5.52
N PHE A 21 1.02 -3.33 4.79
CA PHE A 21 0.94 -3.43 3.34
C PHE A 21 2.21 -2.91 2.66
N LEU A 22 2.77 -1.79 3.14
CA LEU A 22 4.04 -1.25 2.63
C LEU A 22 5.19 -2.25 2.82
N TRP A 23 5.29 -2.84 4.01
CA TRP A 23 6.29 -3.87 4.29
C TRP A 23 6.06 -5.14 3.45
N MET A 24 4.81 -5.62 3.37
CA MET A 24 4.47 -6.81 2.60
C MET A 24 4.82 -6.59 1.12
N ASN A 25 4.52 -5.44 0.54
CA ASN A 25 4.83 -5.15 -0.86
C ASN A 25 6.33 -5.20 -1.17
N GLU A 26 7.18 -4.67 -0.27
CA GLU A 26 8.64 -4.76 -0.40
C GLU A 26 9.18 -6.18 -0.14
N ASN A 27 8.48 -7.01 0.64
CA ASN A 27 8.97 -8.33 1.06
C ASN A 27 8.23 -9.51 0.41
N ARG A 28 7.19 -9.29 -0.40
CA ARG A 28 6.32 -10.35 -0.94
C ARG A 28 7.11 -11.40 -1.73
N ASP A 29 8.16 -10.97 -2.44
CA ASP A 29 9.01 -11.85 -3.24
C ASP A 29 9.83 -12.80 -2.36
N ASN A 30 10.11 -12.43 -1.10
CA ASN A 30 10.79 -13.31 -0.13
C ASN A 30 9.87 -14.44 0.37
N PHE A 31 8.56 -14.24 0.33
CA PHE A 31 7.55 -15.21 0.77
C PHE A 31 7.01 -16.06 -0.39
N TYR A 32 7.21 -15.61 -1.63
CA TYR A 32 6.73 -16.32 -2.81
C TYR A 32 7.53 -17.60 -3.07
N ARG A 33 6.82 -18.71 -3.33
CA ARG A 33 7.40 -19.97 -3.80
C ARG A 33 6.59 -20.53 -4.96
N PRO A 34 7.22 -21.26 -5.92
CA PRO A 34 6.48 -21.93 -6.99
C PRO A 34 5.37 -22.82 -6.42
N GLY A 35 4.14 -22.61 -6.87
CA GLY A 35 2.96 -23.35 -6.41
C GLY A 35 2.21 -22.75 -5.22
N MET A 36 2.70 -21.66 -4.60
CA MET A 36 1.95 -20.93 -3.59
C MET A 36 0.92 -19.98 -4.20
N SER A 37 -0.24 -19.89 -3.55
CA SER A 37 -1.25 -18.88 -3.86
C SER A 37 -0.91 -17.53 -3.18
N GLN A 38 -1.59 -16.46 -3.59
CA GLN A 38 -1.46 -15.15 -2.94
C GLN A 38 -1.90 -15.20 -1.46
N VAL A 39 -2.83 -16.09 -1.12
CA VAL A 39 -3.27 -16.29 0.27
C VAL A 39 -2.14 -16.88 1.11
N ASP A 40 -1.47 -17.92 0.61
CA ASP A 40 -0.35 -18.56 1.32
C ASP A 40 0.79 -17.55 1.60
N VAL A 41 1.09 -16.71 0.61
CA VAL A 41 2.09 -15.64 0.72
C VAL A 41 1.67 -14.61 1.78
N ALA A 42 0.40 -14.20 1.80
CA ALA A 42 -0.12 -13.25 2.78
C ALA A 42 -0.12 -13.82 4.21
N GLU A 43 -0.44 -15.10 4.39
CA GLU A 43 -0.39 -15.79 5.68
C GLU A 43 1.05 -15.91 6.21
N ALA A 44 2.00 -16.26 5.35
CA ALA A 44 3.43 -16.31 5.69
C ALA A 44 3.95 -14.92 6.10
N ALA A 45 3.64 -13.89 5.29
CA ALA A 45 4.01 -12.52 5.58
C ALA A 45 3.35 -12.01 6.88
N GLY A 46 2.08 -12.32 7.13
CA GLY A 46 1.39 -11.93 8.36
C GLY A 46 2.01 -12.55 9.61
N SER A 47 2.48 -13.79 9.51
CA SER A 47 3.18 -14.47 10.60
C SER A 47 4.53 -13.82 10.90
N GLU A 48 5.29 -13.47 9.86
CA GLU A 48 6.59 -12.80 10.01
C GLU A 48 6.43 -11.37 10.54
N TRP A 49 5.45 -10.61 10.04
CA TRP A 49 5.13 -9.28 10.56
C TRP A 49 4.84 -9.31 12.06
N ARG A 50 4.07 -10.28 12.55
CA ARG A 50 3.78 -10.39 13.98
C ARG A 50 5.05 -10.62 14.81
N ARG A 51 6.00 -11.41 14.31
CA ARG A 51 7.29 -11.71 14.96
C ARG A 51 8.31 -10.57 14.85
N MET A 52 8.16 -9.70 13.87
CA MET A 52 9.09 -8.60 13.62
C MET A 52 9.15 -7.63 14.82
N PRO A 53 10.36 -7.15 15.21
CA PRO A 53 10.51 -6.24 16.34
C PRO A 53 9.85 -4.88 16.09
N GLU A 54 9.48 -4.20 17.18
CA GLU A 54 8.82 -2.90 17.09
C GLU A 54 9.70 -1.83 16.43
N SER A 55 11.02 -1.92 16.56
CA SER A 55 11.95 -1.01 15.87
C SER A 55 11.81 -1.07 14.35
N GLU A 56 11.74 -2.28 13.80
CA GLU A 56 11.51 -2.48 12.36
C GLU A 56 10.09 -2.06 11.98
N LYS A 57 9.08 -2.40 12.79
CA LYS A 57 7.69 -1.95 12.57
C LYS A 57 7.58 -0.43 12.59
N ALA A 58 8.35 0.27 13.43
CA ALA A 58 8.34 1.72 13.57
C ALA A 58 8.78 2.41 12.27
N LYS A 59 9.79 1.86 11.57
CA LYS A 59 10.19 2.34 10.23
C LYS A 59 9.02 2.31 9.25
N TRP A 60 8.23 1.23 9.27
CA TRP A 60 7.06 1.08 8.41
C TRP A 60 5.86 1.91 8.88
N ALA A 61 5.73 2.13 10.19
CA ALA A 61 4.73 3.03 10.76
C ALA A 61 4.99 4.47 10.31
N GLN A 62 6.25 4.91 10.30
CA GLN A 62 6.64 6.20 9.75
C GLN A 62 6.30 6.29 8.26
N LYS A 63 6.73 5.32 7.44
CA LYS A 63 6.38 5.27 6.00
C LYS A 63 4.87 5.32 5.77
N SER A 64 4.07 4.65 6.60
CA SER A 64 2.60 4.70 6.51
C SER A 64 2.03 6.05 6.93
N ALA A 65 2.64 6.75 7.89
CA ALA A 65 2.26 8.11 8.26
C ALA A 65 2.54 9.10 7.11
N ASP A 66 3.72 9.01 6.49
CA ASP A 66 4.07 9.78 5.28
C ASP A 66 3.10 9.50 4.13
N ASP A 67 2.71 8.24 3.90
CA ASP A 67 1.76 7.89 2.83
C ASP A 67 0.33 8.39 3.12
N LYS A 68 -0.07 8.46 4.40
CA LYS A 68 -1.32 9.13 4.80
C LYS A 68 -1.29 10.62 4.51
N GLU A 69 -0.15 11.27 4.73
CA GLU A 69 0.01 12.69 4.41
C GLU A 69 -0.04 12.92 2.89
N ARG A 70 0.62 12.08 2.09
CA ARG A 70 0.50 12.08 0.62
C ARG A 70 -0.96 11.99 0.20
N TYR A 71 -1.68 10.97 0.66
CA TYR A 71 -3.08 10.77 0.32
C TYR A 71 -3.96 11.96 0.72
N ALA A 72 -3.75 12.53 1.91
CA ALA A 72 -4.48 13.72 2.36
C ALA A 72 -4.23 14.94 1.45
N ARG A 73 -2.99 15.15 1.00
CA ARG A 73 -2.65 16.24 0.06
C ARG A 73 -3.28 16.02 -1.31
N GLU A 74 -3.19 14.81 -1.86
CA GLU A 74 -3.78 14.50 -3.16
C GLU A 74 -5.31 14.62 -3.14
N LEU A 75 -5.97 14.27 -2.02
CA LEU A 75 -7.40 14.48 -1.84
C LEU A 75 -7.80 15.97 -1.83
N ILE A 76 -6.97 16.83 -1.25
CA ILE A 76 -7.21 18.28 -1.25
C ILE A 76 -7.06 18.80 -2.68
N GLU A 77 -5.98 18.46 -3.36
CA GLU A 77 -5.73 18.90 -4.74
C GLU A 77 -6.81 18.41 -5.71
N GLN A 78 -7.28 17.17 -5.56
CA GLN A 78 -8.37 16.64 -6.37
C GLN A 78 -9.68 17.41 -6.11
N LYS A 79 -10.00 17.74 -4.86
CA LYS A 79 -11.19 18.54 -4.51
C LYS A 79 -11.14 19.95 -5.10
N ASP A 80 -9.98 20.58 -5.07
CA ASP A 80 -9.80 21.93 -5.65
C ASP A 80 -9.91 21.88 -7.18
N ARG A 81 -9.31 20.87 -7.83
CA ARG A 81 -9.45 20.62 -9.26
C ARG A 81 -10.89 20.32 -9.68
N GLN A 82 -11.64 19.59 -8.85
CA GLN A 82 -13.05 19.33 -9.11
C GLN A 82 -13.85 20.65 -9.06
N ARG A 83 -13.62 21.49 -8.05
CA ARG A 83 -14.27 22.81 -7.94
C ARG A 83 -14.00 23.72 -9.13
N GLU A 84 -12.75 23.79 -9.59
CA GLU A 84 -12.36 24.64 -10.73
C GLU A 84 -13.00 24.19 -12.05
N ASN A 85 -13.26 22.89 -12.23
CA ASN A 85 -13.97 22.38 -13.41
C ASN A 85 -15.50 22.57 -13.34
N ASP A 86 -16.05 22.87 -12.15
CA ASP A 86 -17.48 23.08 -11.91
C ASP A 86 -17.89 24.58 -11.99
N GLU A 87 -16.93 25.50 -12.22
CA GLU A 87 -17.13 26.95 -12.45
C GLU A 87 -16.98 27.34 -13.94
#